data_AF-A0A6J5YK53-F1
#
_entry.id   AF-A0A6J5YK53-F1
#
_cell.length_a   1.000
_cell.length_b   1.000
_cell.length_c   1.000
_cell.angle_alpha   90.00
_cell.angle_beta   90.00
_cell.angle_gamma   90.00
#
_symmetry.space_group_name_H-M   'P 1'
#
loop_
_entity.id
_entity.type
_entity.pdbx_description
1 polymer ?
#
loop_
_entity_poly.entity_id
_entity_poly.type
_entity_poly.pdbx_seq_one_letter_code
_entity_poly.pdbx_strand_id
1 'polypeptide(L)'
;MSSTPTTATDDGGLARRQAAIAGHTGDIDAARALLDHPVAKVRATALGALNRMSALKESELCRALTDIDPGVRRRACEETARWSGTIAASSDRTPRGDSLDAEAHADLREPDTHDQPPDRLPEALAEALTDRLLDDDNTVVEIAAWAWGERPPATERAFELILTITTDHDDALCREAAVAALGALGDIRALPTILKATKDRATVRRRAIIALAPFDGPEVNEALERARTDRDWQVRQAAEDLSS
;
A
#
# COMPACT_ATOMS: atom_id res chain seq x y z
N MET A 1 -16.74 -33.44 -36.08
CA MET A 1 -15.52 -32.82 -35.50
C MET A 1 -15.99 -31.63 -34.71
N SER A 2 -16.39 -31.84 -33.45
CA SER A 2 -16.94 -30.80 -32.58
C SER A 2 -15.85 -30.34 -31.63
N SER A 3 -15.46 -29.09 -31.78
CA SER A 3 -14.58 -28.35 -30.89
C SER A 3 -15.28 -28.08 -29.56
N THR A 4 -14.61 -28.33 -28.44
CA THR A 4 -14.97 -27.73 -27.14
C THR A 4 -13.72 -27.23 -26.44
N PRO A 5 -13.45 -25.91 -26.43
CA PRO A 5 -12.63 -25.27 -25.41
C PRO A 5 -13.54 -24.40 -24.54
N THR A 6 -13.98 -24.89 -23.37
CA THR A 6 -14.81 -24.08 -22.43
C THR A 6 -14.55 -24.38 -20.94
N THR A 7 -13.68 -25.32 -20.58
CA THR A 7 -13.52 -25.71 -19.16
C THR A 7 -12.67 -24.74 -18.33
N ALA A 8 -11.62 -24.14 -18.88
CA ALA A 8 -10.70 -23.30 -18.09
C ALA A 8 -11.31 -21.96 -17.63
N THR A 9 -12.22 -21.37 -18.42
CA THR A 9 -12.83 -20.06 -18.11
C THR A 9 -13.93 -20.18 -17.05
N ASP A 10 -14.69 -21.28 -17.06
CA ASP A 10 -15.72 -21.56 -16.05
C ASP A 10 -15.11 -21.95 -14.71
N ASP A 11 -14.03 -22.75 -14.74
CA ASP A 11 -13.27 -23.14 -13.55
C ASP A 11 -12.64 -21.93 -12.83
N GLY A 12 -12.02 -21.02 -13.58
CA GLY A 12 -11.52 -19.76 -13.01
C GLY A 12 -12.62 -18.87 -12.41
N GLY A 13 -13.81 -18.87 -13.00
CA GLY A 13 -14.97 -18.14 -12.48
C GLY A 13 -15.50 -18.74 -11.18
N LEU A 14 -15.57 -20.07 -11.10
CA LEU A 14 -15.97 -20.83 -9.92
C LEU A 14 -14.94 -20.68 -8.79
N ALA A 15 -13.66 -20.90 -9.06
CA ALA A 15 -12.57 -20.76 -8.09
C ALA A 15 -12.49 -19.34 -7.51
N ARG A 16 -12.74 -18.31 -8.33
CA ARG A 16 -12.82 -16.92 -7.84
C ARG A 16 -14.00 -16.72 -6.89
N ARG A 17 -15.18 -17.28 -7.20
CA ARG A 17 -16.34 -17.26 -6.29
C ARG A 17 -16.02 -17.99 -4.99
N GLN A 18 -15.34 -19.13 -5.07
CA GLN A 18 -14.90 -19.89 -3.90
C GLN A 18 -13.97 -19.08 -3.00
N ALA A 19 -12.96 -18.39 -3.55
CA ALA A 19 -12.09 -17.49 -2.78
C ALA A 19 -12.90 -16.42 -2.05
N ALA A 20 -13.88 -15.81 -2.72
CA ALA A 20 -14.74 -14.80 -2.11
C ALA A 20 -15.62 -15.38 -0.99
N ILE A 21 -16.21 -16.56 -1.20
CA ILE A 21 -17.03 -17.24 -0.19
C ILE A 21 -16.17 -17.58 1.03
N ALA A 22 -14.99 -18.17 0.81
CA ALA A 22 -14.04 -18.53 1.88
C ALA A 22 -13.73 -17.32 2.78
N GLY A 23 -13.51 -16.15 2.18
CA GLY A 23 -13.30 -14.90 2.91
C GLY A 23 -14.48 -14.42 3.77
N HIS A 24 -15.72 -14.79 3.45
CA HIS A 24 -16.91 -14.45 4.24
C HIS A 24 -17.27 -15.52 5.26
N THR A 25 -16.90 -16.78 5.00
CA THR A 25 -17.20 -17.91 5.89
C THR A 25 -16.10 -18.19 6.91
N GLY A 26 -14.96 -17.49 6.83
CA GLY A 26 -13.83 -17.71 7.74
C GLY A 26 -12.94 -18.90 7.34
N ASP A 27 -13.05 -19.39 6.10
CA ASP A 27 -12.30 -20.57 5.64
C ASP A 27 -10.91 -20.16 5.13
N ILE A 28 -9.99 -20.03 6.07
CA ILE A 28 -8.61 -19.58 5.83
C ILE A 28 -7.86 -20.55 4.91
N ASP A 29 -8.02 -21.87 5.11
CA ASP A 29 -7.25 -22.87 4.37
C ASP A 29 -7.72 -22.96 2.91
N ALA A 30 -9.03 -22.88 2.66
CA ALA A 30 -9.56 -22.81 1.30
C ALA A 30 -9.09 -21.54 0.58
N ALA A 31 -9.08 -20.38 1.25
CA ALA A 31 -8.56 -19.15 0.65
C ALA A 31 -7.06 -19.26 0.35
N ARG A 32 -6.26 -19.82 1.27
CA ARG A 32 -4.81 -19.96 1.09
C ARG A 32 -4.42 -20.92 -0.02
N ALA A 33 -5.17 -22.01 -0.19
CA ALA A 33 -4.97 -22.96 -1.29
C ALA A 33 -5.10 -22.31 -2.69
N LEU A 34 -5.79 -21.17 -2.78
CA LEU A 34 -6.02 -20.43 -4.02
C LEU A 34 -4.94 -19.38 -4.34
N LEU A 35 -3.96 -19.17 -3.45
CA LEU A 35 -2.84 -18.26 -3.71
C LEU A 35 -1.91 -18.72 -4.84
N ASP A 36 -1.88 -20.01 -5.17
CA ASP A 36 -1.05 -20.58 -6.24
C ASP A 36 -1.87 -20.96 -7.49
N HIS A 37 -3.11 -20.49 -7.57
CA HIS A 37 -4.00 -20.82 -8.67
C HIS A 37 -3.49 -20.24 -10.01
N PRO A 38 -3.59 -20.96 -11.15
CA PRO A 38 -3.07 -20.51 -12.44
C PRO A 38 -3.69 -19.18 -12.92
N VAL A 39 -4.96 -18.93 -12.55
CA VAL A 39 -5.68 -17.70 -12.91
C VAL A 39 -5.35 -16.57 -11.93
N ALA A 40 -4.74 -15.49 -12.44
CA ALA A 40 -4.34 -14.30 -11.67
C ALA A 40 -5.48 -13.68 -10.86
N LYS A 41 -6.68 -13.55 -11.44
CA LYS A 41 -7.86 -13.01 -10.73
C LYS A 41 -8.26 -13.83 -9.51
N VAL A 42 -7.99 -15.15 -9.51
CA VAL A 42 -8.26 -16.03 -8.37
C VAL A 42 -7.23 -15.75 -7.27
N ARG A 43 -5.93 -15.70 -7.62
CA ARG A 43 -4.85 -15.34 -6.67
C ARG A 43 -5.11 -13.98 -6.00
N ALA A 44 -5.45 -12.96 -6.79
CA ALA A 44 -5.80 -11.64 -6.30
C ALA A 44 -7.01 -11.65 -5.34
N THR A 45 -8.05 -12.44 -5.65
CA THR A 45 -9.23 -12.56 -4.78
C THR A 45 -8.88 -13.28 -3.47
N ALA A 46 -8.02 -14.29 -3.52
CA ALA A 46 -7.54 -15.02 -2.35
C ALA A 46 -6.76 -14.12 -1.39
N LEU A 47 -5.90 -13.23 -1.90
CA LEU A 47 -5.20 -12.23 -1.08
C LEU A 47 -6.18 -11.37 -0.28
N GLY A 48 -7.22 -10.84 -0.95
CA GLY A 48 -8.22 -10.02 -0.28
C GLY A 48 -9.16 -10.77 0.65
N ALA A 49 -9.38 -12.07 0.42
CA ALA A 49 -10.10 -12.93 1.35
C ALA A 49 -9.27 -13.12 2.64
N LEU A 50 -7.99 -13.45 2.50
CA LEU A 50 -7.08 -13.65 3.64
C LEU A 50 -6.87 -12.37 4.45
N ASN A 51 -6.69 -11.21 3.81
CA ASN A 51 -6.49 -9.96 4.54
C ASN A 51 -7.73 -9.57 5.34
N ARG A 52 -8.92 -9.74 4.75
CA ARG A 52 -10.21 -9.49 5.44
C ARG A 52 -10.40 -10.33 6.70
N MET A 53 -9.89 -11.56 6.68
CA MET A 53 -9.93 -12.47 7.82
C MET A 53 -8.74 -12.29 8.77
N SER A 54 -7.89 -11.27 8.56
CA SER A 54 -6.63 -11.07 9.29
C SER A 54 -5.73 -12.31 9.29
N ALA A 55 -5.71 -13.05 8.18
CA ALA A 55 -5.00 -14.32 8.03
C ALA A 55 -3.88 -14.27 6.98
N LEU A 56 -3.71 -13.11 6.31
CA LEU A 56 -2.68 -12.89 5.30
C LEU A 56 -1.31 -12.69 5.96
N LYS A 57 -0.32 -13.47 5.55
CA LYS A 57 1.03 -13.44 6.10
C LYS A 57 1.93 -12.48 5.33
N GLU A 58 2.98 -11.99 5.98
CA GLU A 58 4.02 -11.16 5.35
C GLU A 58 4.64 -11.86 4.12
N SER A 59 5.04 -13.13 4.26
CA SER A 59 5.65 -13.89 3.17
C SER A 59 4.71 -14.10 1.97
N GLU A 60 3.40 -14.19 2.21
CA GLU A 60 2.39 -14.29 1.16
C GLU A 60 2.24 -12.97 0.40
N LEU A 61 2.30 -11.84 1.11
CA LEU A 61 2.34 -10.50 0.49
C LEU A 61 3.62 -10.28 -0.32
N CYS A 62 4.81 -10.56 0.24
CA CYS A 62 6.07 -10.40 -0.48
C CYS A 62 6.11 -11.22 -1.77
N ARG A 63 5.58 -12.46 -1.71
CA ARG A 63 5.45 -13.30 -2.91
C ARG A 63 4.45 -12.73 -3.91
N ALA A 64 3.29 -12.25 -3.46
CA ALA A 64 2.29 -11.66 -4.35
C ALA A 64 2.75 -10.34 -4.99
N LEU A 65 3.57 -9.55 -4.28
CA LEU A 65 4.19 -8.34 -4.83
C LEU A 65 5.13 -8.68 -5.99
N THR A 66 5.68 -9.90 -6.07
CA THR A 66 6.58 -10.33 -7.16
C THR A 66 5.88 -11.25 -8.18
N ASP A 67 4.55 -11.30 -8.17
CA ASP A 67 3.78 -12.12 -9.10
C ASP A 67 3.98 -11.69 -10.56
N ILE A 68 3.94 -12.66 -11.47
CA ILE A 68 4.10 -12.43 -12.92
C ILE A 68 2.99 -11.52 -13.49
N ASP A 69 1.78 -11.61 -12.94
CA ASP A 69 0.63 -10.84 -13.39
C ASP A 69 0.55 -9.49 -12.65
N PRO A 70 0.53 -8.35 -13.38
CA PRO A 70 0.46 -7.02 -12.75
C PRO A 70 -0.82 -6.82 -11.94
N GLY A 71 -1.92 -7.51 -12.28
CA GLY A 71 -3.16 -7.44 -11.51
C GLY A 71 -3.02 -8.06 -10.11
N VAL A 72 -2.17 -9.06 -9.94
CA VAL A 72 -1.85 -9.63 -8.62
C VAL A 72 -0.88 -8.72 -7.86
N ARG A 73 0.16 -8.18 -8.51
CA ARG A 73 1.07 -7.22 -7.88
C ARG A 73 0.34 -5.98 -7.38
N ARG A 74 -0.52 -5.39 -8.22
CA ARG A 74 -1.38 -4.26 -7.85
C ARG A 74 -2.26 -4.62 -6.65
N ARG A 75 -2.92 -5.78 -6.68
CA ARG A 75 -3.73 -6.23 -5.55
C ARG A 75 -2.91 -6.40 -4.28
N ALA A 76 -1.69 -6.91 -4.38
CA ALA A 76 -0.80 -7.05 -3.24
C ALA A 76 -0.46 -5.69 -2.63
N CYS A 77 -0.16 -4.66 -3.43
CA CYS A 77 0.02 -3.29 -2.95
C CYS A 77 -1.24 -2.77 -2.20
N GLU A 78 -2.44 -3.03 -2.73
CA GLU A 78 -3.70 -2.66 -2.04
C GLU A 78 -3.85 -3.34 -0.69
N GLU A 79 -3.50 -4.63 -0.60
CA GLU A 79 -3.58 -5.37 0.65
C GLU A 79 -2.52 -4.91 1.64
N THR A 80 -1.29 -4.61 1.19
CA THR A 80 -0.21 -4.07 2.04
C THR A 80 -0.63 -2.77 2.72
N ALA A 81 -1.34 -1.88 2.01
CA ALA A 81 -1.87 -0.64 2.60
C ALA A 81 -2.81 -0.88 3.78
N ARG A 82 -3.55 -2.00 3.77
CA ARG A 82 -4.58 -2.34 4.76
C ARG A 82 -4.17 -3.48 5.69
N TRP A 83 -2.92 -3.94 5.56
CA TRP A 83 -2.45 -5.12 6.27
C TRP A 83 -2.31 -4.82 7.75
N SER A 84 -2.92 -5.67 8.58
CA SER A 84 -2.99 -5.47 10.04
C SER A 84 -1.88 -6.21 10.81
N GLY A 85 -0.86 -6.73 10.13
CA GLY A 85 0.29 -7.34 10.79
C GLY A 85 -0.05 -8.60 11.57
N THR A 86 -0.56 -9.64 10.92
CA THR A 86 -0.71 -10.95 11.59
C THR A 86 0.67 -11.57 11.74
N ILE A 87 1.34 -11.25 12.84
CA ILE A 87 2.39 -12.11 13.38
C ILE A 87 1.68 -13.43 13.68
N ALA A 88 2.06 -14.50 13.01
CA ALA A 88 1.62 -15.83 13.39
C ALA A 88 1.93 -15.97 14.89
N ALA A 89 0.89 -15.95 15.73
CA ALA A 89 1.05 -16.27 17.13
C ALA A 89 1.72 -17.64 17.14
N SER A 90 2.97 -17.66 17.63
CA SER A 90 3.80 -18.84 17.81
C SER A 90 2.93 -20.01 18.22
N SER A 91 2.74 -20.95 17.30
CA SER A 91 2.19 -22.27 17.60
C SER A 91 3.30 -23.09 18.25
N ASP A 92 3.80 -22.64 19.38
CA ASP A 92 4.53 -23.46 20.33
C ASP A 92 4.32 -22.92 21.74
N ARG A 93 3.18 -23.28 22.33
CA ARG A 93 2.97 -23.17 23.76
C ARG A 93 3.08 -24.58 24.33
N THR A 94 4.32 -25.07 24.44
CA THR A 94 4.62 -26.17 25.34
C THR A 94 4.19 -25.74 26.76
N PRO A 95 3.40 -26.52 27.50
CA PRO A 95 3.08 -26.16 28.88
C PRO A 95 4.33 -26.37 29.73
N ARG A 96 4.97 -25.28 30.18
CA ARG A 96 6.01 -25.37 31.21
C ARG A 96 5.32 -25.60 32.55
N GLY A 97 5.58 -26.78 33.12
CA GLY A 97 5.21 -27.14 34.47
C GLY A 97 5.94 -26.30 35.52
N ASP A 98 5.33 -26.28 36.70
CA ASP A 98 5.74 -25.57 37.90
C ASP A 98 7.15 -25.94 38.38
N SER A 99 7.91 -24.93 38.82
CA SER A 99 8.72 -24.99 40.05
C SER A 99 9.33 -23.64 40.38
N LEU A 100 9.15 -23.22 41.63
CA LEU A 100 9.78 -22.08 42.29
C LEU A 100 11.27 -22.38 42.55
N ASP A 101 12.15 -21.37 42.41
CA ASP A 101 13.12 -20.92 43.44
C ASP A 101 14.28 -20.05 42.87
N ALA A 102 14.68 -19.06 43.69
CA ALA A 102 16.02 -18.45 43.87
C ALA A 102 16.58 -17.39 42.89
N GLU A 103 16.46 -16.13 43.34
CA GLU A 103 17.40 -15.00 43.43
C GLU A 103 18.70 -14.88 42.58
N ALA A 104 18.84 -13.68 41.99
CA ALA A 104 20.03 -12.81 41.79
C ALA A 104 21.24 -13.28 40.94
N HIS A 105 21.55 -12.54 39.86
CA HIS A 105 22.76 -11.73 39.70
C HIS A 105 22.91 -11.08 38.30
N ALA A 106 23.29 -9.79 38.32
CA ALA A 106 24.16 -9.04 37.40
C ALA A 106 23.81 -8.90 35.89
N ASP A 107 23.42 -7.67 35.56
CA ASP A 107 24.05 -6.81 34.55
C ASP A 107 24.51 -7.46 33.22
N LEU A 108 23.53 -7.76 32.38
CA LEU A 108 23.65 -7.60 30.93
C LEU A 108 22.58 -6.59 30.54
N ARG A 109 23.01 -5.37 30.22
CA ARG A 109 22.21 -4.42 29.45
C ARG A 109 22.00 -5.04 28.07
N GLU A 110 20.99 -5.90 27.97
CA GLU A 110 20.39 -6.27 26.70
C GLU A 110 20.00 -4.94 26.02
N PRO A 111 20.40 -4.69 24.76
CA PRO A 111 19.92 -3.52 24.06
C PRO A 111 18.40 -3.65 24.04
N ASP A 112 17.70 -2.66 24.61
CA ASP A 112 16.25 -2.54 24.55
C ASP A 112 15.79 -3.05 23.19
N THR A 113 15.18 -4.22 23.16
CA THR A 113 14.39 -4.68 22.02
C THR A 113 13.29 -3.65 21.93
N HIS A 114 13.57 -2.62 21.15
CA HIS A 114 12.72 -1.49 20.93
C HIS A 114 11.41 -2.10 20.43
N ASP A 115 10.43 -2.07 21.32
CA ASP A 115 9.03 -2.40 21.10
C ASP A 115 8.54 -1.40 20.03
N GLN A 116 8.93 -1.65 18.78
CA GLN A 116 8.55 -0.82 17.65
C GLN A 116 7.05 -1.01 17.46
N PRO A 117 6.26 0.06 17.51
CA PRO A 117 4.82 -0.05 17.40
C PRO A 117 4.43 -0.71 16.06
N PRO A 118 3.25 -1.37 16.01
CA PRO A 118 2.76 -2.13 14.85
C PRO A 118 2.48 -1.30 13.58
N ASP A 119 2.88 -0.03 13.54
CA ASP A 119 2.57 0.90 12.46
C ASP A 119 3.56 0.83 11.29
N ARG A 120 4.79 0.34 11.52
CA ARG A 120 5.81 0.24 10.47
C ARG A 120 5.75 -1.13 9.78
N LEU A 121 5.78 -1.13 8.45
CA LEU A 121 5.91 -2.36 7.66
C LEU A 121 7.22 -3.09 8.00
N PRO A 122 7.20 -4.44 8.10
CA PRO A 122 8.41 -5.24 8.15
C PRO A 122 9.36 -4.88 7.01
N GLU A 123 10.67 -4.90 7.26
CA GLU A 123 11.69 -4.43 6.32
C GLU A 123 11.57 -5.11 4.95
N ALA A 124 11.43 -6.43 4.91
CA ALA A 124 11.29 -7.17 3.65
C ALA A 124 10.02 -6.78 2.87
N LEU A 125 8.90 -6.53 3.56
CA LEU A 125 7.66 -6.09 2.94
C LEU A 125 7.74 -4.63 2.47
N ALA A 126 8.40 -3.77 3.25
CA ALA A 126 8.69 -2.39 2.88
C ALA A 126 9.58 -2.33 1.62
N GLU A 127 10.64 -3.13 1.54
CA GLU A 127 11.48 -3.23 0.35
C GLU A 127 10.69 -3.73 -0.86
N ALA A 128 9.92 -4.81 -0.69
CA ALA A 128 9.11 -5.37 -1.78
C ALA A 128 8.05 -4.37 -2.29
N LEU A 129 7.43 -3.58 -1.41
CA LEU A 129 6.51 -2.51 -1.82
C LEU A 129 7.25 -1.35 -2.49
N THR A 130 8.45 -0.99 -2.00
CA THR A 130 9.30 0.06 -2.60
C THR A 130 9.66 -0.29 -4.05
N ASP A 131 10.00 -1.55 -4.33
CA ASP A 131 10.33 -1.99 -5.70
C ASP A 131 9.14 -1.91 -6.67
N ARG A 132 7.90 -1.83 -6.17
CA ARG A 132 6.70 -1.64 -7.01
C ARG A 132 6.49 -0.19 -7.46
N LEU A 133 7.22 0.77 -6.89
CA LEU A 133 7.30 2.14 -7.44
C LEU A 133 8.08 2.20 -8.76
N LEU A 134 8.79 1.13 -9.12
CA LEU A 134 9.58 0.99 -10.33
C LEU A 134 8.99 -0.08 -11.28
N ASP A 135 7.71 -0.41 -11.12
CA ASP A 135 7.06 -1.46 -11.91
C ASP A 135 6.84 -1.02 -13.38
N ASP A 136 6.92 -1.98 -14.30
CA ASP A 136 6.67 -1.73 -15.73
C ASP A 136 5.17 -1.39 -16.02
N ASP A 137 4.27 -1.79 -15.11
CA ASP A 137 2.84 -1.49 -15.23
C ASP A 137 2.47 -0.25 -14.40
N ASN A 138 2.02 0.81 -15.08
CA ASN A 138 1.62 2.07 -14.45
C ASN A 138 0.55 1.89 -13.37
N THR A 139 -0.36 0.92 -13.50
CA THR A 139 -1.40 0.69 -12.49
C THR A 139 -0.84 0.08 -11.21
N VAL A 140 0.31 -0.60 -11.29
CA VAL A 140 1.04 -1.08 -10.11
C VAL A 140 1.79 0.08 -9.44
N VAL A 141 2.47 0.94 -10.23
CA VAL A 141 3.16 2.14 -9.72
C VAL A 141 2.19 3.07 -8.99
N GLU A 142 1.03 3.35 -9.59
CA GLU A 142 -0.04 4.17 -9.01
C GLU A 142 -0.44 3.65 -7.63
N ILE A 143 -0.77 2.36 -7.52
CA ILE A 143 -1.24 1.77 -6.27
C ILE A 143 -0.12 1.61 -5.25
N ALA A 144 1.12 1.37 -5.67
CA ALA A 144 2.27 1.34 -4.78
C ALA A 144 2.52 2.73 -4.14
N ALA A 145 2.42 3.80 -4.93
CA ALA A 145 2.52 5.17 -4.40
C ALA A 145 1.40 5.45 -3.40
N TRP A 146 0.14 5.14 -3.75
CA TRP A 146 -0.99 5.26 -2.83
C TRP A 146 -0.76 4.47 -1.53
N ALA A 147 -0.31 3.23 -1.62
CA ALA A 147 -0.08 2.36 -0.46
C ALA A 147 0.95 2.94 0.52
N TRP A 148 2.00 3.62 0.03
CA TRP A 148 2.95 4.34 0.89
C TRP A 148 2.32 5.53 1.61
N GLY A 149 1.40 6.25 0.98
CA GLY A 149 0.63 7.33 1.61
C GLY A 149 -0.27 6.85 2.75
N GLU A 150 -0.83 5.65 2.62
CA GLU A 150 -1.66 5.02 3.66
C GLU A 150 -0.83 4.37 4.79
N ARG A 151 0.49 4.23 4.59
CA ARG A 151 1.40 3.50 5.51
C ARG A 151 2.59 4.37 5.94
N PRO A 152 2.38 5.55 6.55
CA PRO A 152 3.48 6.30 7.11
C PRO A 152 4.15 5.52 8.28
N PRO A 153 5.48 5.66 8.48
CA PRO A 153 6.42 6.42 7.66
C PRO A 153 6.91 5.63 6.43
N ALA A 154 7.17 6.35 5.33
CA ALA A 154 7.86 5.78 4.18
C ALA A 154 9.35 5.54 4.46
N THR A 155 9.97 4.56 3.77
CA THR A 155 11.43 4.43 3.75
C THR A 155 12.04 5.60 2.98
N GLU A 156 13.31 5.94 3.24
CA GLU A 156 14.02 6.99 2.50
C GLU A 156 14.04 6.71 0.99
N ARG A 157 14.29 5.45 0.62
CA ARG A 157 14.27 5.04 -0.80
C ARG A 157 12.87 5.20 -1.41
N ALA A 158 11.81 4.81 -0.71
CA ALA A 158 10.45 4.99 -1.20
C ALA A 158 10.10 6.48 -1.36
N PHE A 159 10.49 7.31 -0.39
CA PHE A 159 10.26 8.75 -0.45
C PHE A 159 10.92 9.39 -1.68
N GLU A 160 12.20 9.12 -1.94
CA GLU A 160 12.93 9.63 -3.11
C GLU A 160 12.31 9.17 -4.44
N LEU A 161 11.83 7.92 -4.51
CA LEU A 161 11.12 7.41 -5.68
C LEU A 161 9.77 8.12 -5.89
N ILE A 162 9.01 8.37 -4.82
CA ILE A 162 7.72 9.09 -4.91
C ILE A 162 7.95 10.54 -5.36
N LEU A 163 9.01 11.21 -4.90
CA LEU A 163 9.41 12.53 -5.40
C LEU A 163 9.68 12.50 -6.91
N THR A 164 10.45 11.51 -7.37
CA THR A 164 10.78 11.32 -8.79
C THR A 164 9.53 11.03 -9.64
N ILE A 165 8.65 10.15 -9.16
CA ILE A 165 7.38 9.85 -9.86
C ILE A 165 6.55 11.10 -10.02
N THR A 166 6.43 11.91 -8.95
CA THR A 166 5.65 13.16 -8.97
C THR A 166 6.12 14.13 -10.06
N THR A 167 7.43 14.17 -10.35
CA THR A 167 8.01 15.14 -11.30
C THR A 167 8.14 14.62 -12.71
N ASP A 168 8.50 13.35 -12.87
CA ASP A 168 9.08 12.85 -14.13
C ASP A 168 8.34 11.65 -14.72
N HIS A 169 7.35 11.06 -14.03
CA HIS A 169 6.60 9.93 -14.57
C HIS A 169 5.68 10.38 -15.71
N ASP A 170 5.64 9.64 -16.82
CA ASP A 170 4.85 10.01 -18.01
C ASP A 170 3.33 9.94 -17.76
N ASP A 171 2.90 8.92 -17.02
CA ASP A 171 1.51 8.71 -16.66
C ASP A 171 1.02 9.64 -15.54
N ALA A 172 -0.08 10.34 -15.78
CA ALA A 172 -0.59 11.34 -14.84
C ALA A 172 -1.34 10.76 -13.64
N LEU A 173 -1.87 9.53 -13.71
CA LEU A 173 -2.46 8.88 -12.55
C LEU A 173 -1.35 8.51 -11.55
N CYS A 174 -0.21 8.03 -12.05
CA CYS A 174 0.98 7.79 -11.22
C CYS A 174 1.45 9.08 -10.52
N ARG A 175 1.55 10.19 -11.28
CA ARG A 175 1.88 11.51 -10.68
C ARG A 175 0.85 11.95 -9.64
N GLU A 176 -0.44 11.79 -9.93
CA GLU A 176 -1.50 12.14 -8.98
C GLU A 176 -1.40 11.32 -7.69
N ALA A 177 -1.24 9.99 -7.80
CA ALA A 177 -1.10 9.10 -6.65
C ALA A 177 0.16 9.44 -5.82
N ALA A 178 1.28 9.73 -6.47
CA ALA A 178 2.51 10.14 -5.81
C ALA A 178 2.36 11.48 -5.06
N VAL A 179 1.72 12.48 -5.66
CA VAL A 179 1.40 13.74 -4.98
C VAL A 179 0.52 13.51 -3.75
N ALA A 180 -0.49 12.64 -3.88
CA ALA A 180 -1.35 12.27 -2.76
C ALA A 180 -0.55 11.64 -1.62
N ALA A 181 0.37 10.73 -1.95
CA ALA A 181 1.23 10.06 -1.00
C ALA A 181 2.13 11.05 -0.27
N LEU A 182 2.79 11.97 -0.98
CA LEU A 182 3.62 13.02 -0.36
C LEU A 182 2.82 13.91 0.59
N GLY A 183 1.60 14.29 0.21
CA GLY A 183 0.69 15.04 1.09
C GLY A 183 0.32 14.26 2.35
N ALA A 184 0.00 12.97 2.22
CA ALA A 184 -0.30 12.11 3.37
C ALA A 184 0.90 11.87 4.29
N LEU A 185 2.11 11.79 3.72
CA LEU A 185 3.36 11.66 4.47
C LEU A 185 3.72 12.95 5.23
N GLY A 186 3.36 14.12 4.69
CA GLY A 186 3.54 15.42 5.36
C GLY A 186 4.99 15.85 5.58
N ASP A 187 5.97 15.19 4.95
CA ASP A 187 7.39 15.55 5.05
C ASP A 187 7.64 16.86 4.28
N ILE A 188 8.16 17.89 4.98
CA ILE A 188 8.44 19.22 4.41
C ILE A 188 9.40 19.17 3.21
N ARG A 189 10.24 18.13 3.11
CA ARG A 189 11.12 17.92 1.94
C ARG A 189 10.33 17.75 0.63
N ALA A 190 9.06 17.33 0.71
CA ALA A 190 8.19 17.17 -0.44
C ALA A 190 7.57 18.48 -0.96
N LEU A 191 7.56 19.55 -0.15
CA LEU A 191 6.86 20.79 -0.47
C LEU A 191 7.26 21.39 -1.83
N PRO A 192 8.57 21.50 -2.19
CA PRO A 192 8.95 22.00 -3.51
C PRO A 192 8.37 21.18 -4.67
N THR A 193 8.31 19.86 -4.50
CA THR A 193 7.80 18.92 -5.48
C THR A 193 6.27 19.02 -5.61
N ILE A 194 5.54 19.11 -4.50
CA ILE A 194 4.09 19.33 -4.50
C ILE A 194 3.75 20.69 -5.14
N LEU A 195 4.50 21.75 -4.82
CA LEU A 195 4.33 23.08 -5.44
C LEU A 195 4.56 23.03 -6.95
N LYS A 196 5.53 22.25 -7.45
CA LYS A 196 5.72 22.03 -8.89
C LYS A 196 4.51 21.35 -9.52
N ALA A 197 3.92 20.35 -8.86
CA ALA A 197 2.74 19.62 -9.34
C ALA A 197 1.48 20.50 -9.45
N THR A 198 1.41 21.63 -8.73
CA THR A 198 0.33 22.64 -8.91
C THR A 198 0.31 23.30 -10.29
N LYS A 199 1.30 23.03 -11.15
CA LYS A 199 1.39 23.54 -12.53
C LYS A 199 1.18 22.46 -13.60
N ASP A 200 0.83 21.24 -13.19
CA ASP A 200 0.60 20.10 -14.10
C ASP A 200 -0.81 20.18 -14.76
N ARG A 201 -1.34 19.07 -15.24
CA ARG A 201 -2.71 18.92 -15.76
C ARG A 201 -3.72 18.87 -14.62
N ALA A 202 -4.99 19.12 -14.96
CA ALA A 202 -6.00 19.53 -13.99
C ALA A 202 -6.18 18.56 -12.80
N THR A 203 -6.19 17.25 -13.04
CA THR A 203 -6.33 16.23 -11.99
C THR A 203 -5.16 16.27 -10.99
N VAL A 204 -3.93 16.34 -11.51
CA VAL A 204 -2.70 16.46 -10.71
C VAL A 204 -2.64 17.80 -9.97
N ARG A 205 -3.01 18.93 -10.62
CA ARG A 205 -3.08 20.24 -9.95
C ARG A 205 -4.03 20.21 -8.77
N ARG A 206 -5.24 19.68 -8.97
CA ARG A 206 -6.25 19.53 -7.92
C ARG A 206 -5.68 18.73 -6.75
N ARG A 207 -5.05 17.59 -7.04
CA ARG A 207 -4.43 16.76 -6.00
C ARG A 207 -3.30 17.48 -5.28
N ALA A 208 -2.46 18.23 -5.99
CA ALA A 208 -1.39 19.01 -5.41
C ALA A 208 -1.92 20.06 -4.44
N ILE A 209 -3.01 20.76 -4.80
CA ILE A 209 -3.66 21.70 -3.90
C ILE A 209 -4.15 21.00 -2.62
N ILE A 210 -4.82 19.85 -2.74
CA ILE A 210 -5.25 19.06 -1.57
C ILE A 210 -4.04 18.61 -0.73
N ALA A 211 -2.97 18.16 -1.36
CA ALA A 211 -1.74 17.70 -0.71
C ALA A 211 -0.99 18.84 0.00
N LEU A 212 -1.32 20.11 -0.24
CA LEU A 212 -0.75 21.24 0.48
C LEU A 212 -1.35 21.43 1.89
N ALA A 213 -2.44 20.73 2.24
CA ALA A 213 -3.12 20.87 3.54
C ALA A 213 -2.23 20.83 4.79
N PRO A 214 -1.21 19.95 4.89
CA PRO A 214 -0.36 19.88 6.09
C PRO A 214 0.81 20.87 6.07
N PHE A 215 0.89 21.75 5.06
CA PHE A 215 2.00 22.69 4.89
C PHE A 215 1.50 24.13 4.97
N ASP A 216 2.34 24.99 5.55
CA ASP A 216 2.12 26.44 5.64
C ASP A 216 3.31 27.19 5.05
N GLY A 217 3.07 28.40 4.56
CA GLY A 217 4.13 29.29 4.08
C GLY A 217 3.68 30.24 2.98
N PRO A 218 4.49 31.27 2.66
CA PRO A 218 4.17 32.21 1.60
C PRO A 218 4.00 31.51 0.24
N GLU A 219 4.82 30.51 -0.07
CA GLU A 219 4.73 29.74 -1.32
C GLU A 219 3.43 28.91 -1.40
N VAL A 220 2.97 28.37 -0.28
CA VAL A 220 1.69 27.65 -0.18
C VAL A 220 0.53 28.62 -0.41
N ASN A 221 0.54 29.77 0.26
CA ASN A 221 -0.48 30.80 0.10
C ASN A 221 -0.58 31.29 -1.35
N GLU A 222 0.56 31.57 -1.99
CA GLU A 222 0.61 31.95 -3.42
C GLU A 222 0.05 30.84 -4.33
N ALA A 223 0.28 29.57 -3.99
CA ALA A 223 -0.29 28.45 -4.73
C ALA A 223 -1.81 28.37 -4.59
N LEU A 224 -2.34 28.54 -3.39
CA LEU A 224 -3.78 28.56 -3.11
C LEU A 224 -4.48 29.75 -3.77
N GLU A 225 -3.91 30.96 -3.69
CA GLU A 225 -4.43 32.16 -4.36
C GLU A 225 -4.54 31.96 -5.87
N ARG A 226 -3.49 31.40 -6.49
CA ARG A 226 -3.51 31.08 -7.92
C ARG A 226 -4.60 30.06 -8.25
N ALA A 227 -4.72 29.01 -7.43
CA ALA A 227 -5.68 27.93 -7.63
C ALA A 227 -7.16 28.41 -7.57
N ARG A 228 -7.47 29.45 -6.79
CA ARG A 228 -8.82 30.09 -6.78
C ARG A 228 -9.26 30.65 -8.13
N THR A 229 -8.32 30.93 -9.02
CA THR A 229 -8.61 31.43 -10.37
C THR A 229 -8.28 30.40 -11.47
N ASP A 230 -8.05 29.14 -11.09
CA ASP A 230 -7.74 28.07 -12.05
C ASP A 230 -8.88 27.86 -13.04
N ARG A 231 -8.53 27.48 -14.28
CA ARG A 231 -9.49 27.17 -15.33
C ARG A 231 -10.40 26.00 -14.98
N ASP A 232 -9.89 25.04 -14.22
CA ASP A 232 -10.63 23.87 -13.79
C ASP A 232 -11.38 24.18 -12.50
N TRP A 233 -12.69 23.93 -12.51
CA TRP A 233 -13.55 24.26 -11.36
C TRP A 233 -13.24 23.41 -10.13
N GLN A 234 -12.76 22.18 -10.31
CA GLN A 234 -12.42 21.30 -9.18
C GLN A 234 -11.15 21.76 -8.48
N VAL A 235 -10.23 22.40 -9.21
CA VAL A 235 -9.03 23.03 -8.62
C VAL A 235 -9.43 24.25 -7.79
N ARG A 236 -10.35 25.08 -8.30
CA ARG A 236 -10.89 26.22 -7.54
C ARG A 236 -11.58 25.76 -6.25
N GLN A 237 -12.45 24.75 -6.35
CA GLN A 237 -13.13 24.18 -5.19
C GLN A 237 -12.15 23.67 -4.13
N ALA A 238 -11.12 22.92 -4.55
CA ALA A 238 -10.11 22.43 -3.62
C ALA A 238 -9.42 23.57 -2.85
N ALA A 239 -9.09 24.68 -3.52
CA ALA A 239 -8.47 25.84 -2.88
C ALA A 239 -9.41 26.56 -1.91
N GLU A 240 -10.71 26.61 -2.21
CA GLU A 240 -11.73 27.17 -1.32
C GLU A 240 -11.88 26.33 -0.05
N ASP A 241 -11.97 24.99 -0.19
CA ASP A 241 -12.12 24.04 0.90
C ASP A 241 -10.96 24.12 1.92
N LEU A 242 -9.73 24.37 1.44
CA LEU A 242 -8.53 24.53 2.28
C LEU A 242 -8.45 25.86 3.04
N SER A 243 -9.24 26.84 2.63
CA SER A 243 -9.20 28.21 3.16
C SER A 243 -10.39 28.57 4.04
N SER A 244 -11.32 27.62 4.21
CA SER A 244 -12.55 27.75 4.99
C SER A 244 -12.35 27.21 6.39
#